data_AF-A0A6M3JM50-F1
#
_entry.id   AF-A0A6M3JM50-F1
#
_cell.length_a   1.000
_cell.length_b   1.000
_cell.length_c   1.000
_cell.angle_alpha   90.00
_cell.angle_beta   90.00
_cell.angle_gamma   90.00
#
_symmetry.space_group_name_H-M   'P 1'
#
loop_
_entity.id
_entity.type
_entity.pdbx_description
1 polymer ?
#
loop_
_entity_poly.entity_id
_entity_poly.type
_entity_poly.pdbx_seq_one_letter_code
_entity_poly.pdbx_strand_id
1 'polypeptide(L)' 'KEHHELMIEFEKSYKNERLDRESKDLWNRGIIYQNGEVNSLFLAYRLGYMLGRLNYMH' A
#
# COMPACT_ATOMS: atom_id res chain seq x y z
N LYS A 1 -4.18 1.96 11.95
CA LYS A 1 -3.26 0.89 12.40
C LYS A 1 -2.99 -0.07 11.24
N GLU A 2 -4.00 -0.80 10.77
CA GLU A 2 -3.92 -1.75 9.66
C GLU A 2 -3.25 -1.21 8.37
N HIS A 3 -3.61 0.00 7.92
CA HIS A 3 -2.96 0.60 6.75
C HIS A 3 -1.43 0.73 6.90
N HIS A 4 -0.95 1.12 8.08
CA HIS A 4 0.48 1.32 8.31
C HIS A 4 1.21 -0.03 8.42
N GLU A 5 0.56 -1.05 9.00
CA GLU A 5 1.10 -2.42 9.04
C GLU A 5 1.22 -2.98 7.62
N LEU A 6 0.21 -2.75 6.79
CA LEU A 6 0.22 -3.16 5.38
C LEU A 6 1.33 -2.45 4.58
N MET A 7 1.56 -1.16 4.84
CA MET A 7 2.69 -0.42 4.25
C MET A 7 4.03 -1.02 4.66
N ILE A 8 4.20 -1.36 5.95
CA ILE A 8 5.45 -1.95 6.45
C ILE A 8 5.73 -3.29 5.75
N GLU A 9 4.72 -4.15 5.61
CA GLU A 9 4.90 -5.43 4.91
C GLU A 9 5.18 -5.24 3.42
N PHE A 10 4.49 -4.29 2.77
CA PHE A 10 4.78 -3.90 1.39
C PHE A 10 6.24 -3.42 1.23
N GLU A 11 6.68 -2.49 2.08
CA GLU A 11 8.02 -1.90 2.02
C GLU A 11 9.14 -2.92 2.26
N LYS A 12 8.89 -3.96 3.06
CA LYS A 12 9.82 -5.10 3.22
C LYS A 12 9.96 -5.90 1.92
N SER A 13 8.85 -6.17 1.24
CA SER A 13 8.84 -6.94 -0.01
C SER A 13 9.42 -6.17 -1.20
N TYR A 14 9.22 -4.86 -1.24
CA TYR A 14 9.64 -3.98 -2.33
C TYR A 14 10.80 -3.04 -1.94
N LYS A 15 11.71 -3.51 -1.07
CA LYS A 15 12.80 -2.70 -0.50
C LYS A 15 13.77 -2.07 -1.51
N ASN A 16 13.77 -2.53 -2.76
CA ASN A 16 14.61 -2.02 -3.84
C ASN A 16 13.92 -0.94 -4.67
N GLU A 17 12.65 -0.64 -4.40
CA GLU A 17 11.88 0.39 -5.07
C GLU A 17 12.04 1.76 -4.41
N ARG A 18 11.58 2.82 -5.10
CA ARG A 18 11.51 4.17 -4.53
C ARG A 18 10.28 4.30 -3.62
N LEU A 19 10.49 4.10 -2.31
CA LEU A 19 9.44 4.05 -1.29
C LEU A 19 9.19 5.41 -0.58
N ASP A 20 9.60 6.53 -1.18
CA ASP A 20 9.31 7.87 -0.63
C ASP A 20 7.80 8.08 -0.54
N ARG A 21 7.32 8.37 0.66
CA ARG A 21 5.89 8.57 0.92
C ARG A 21 5.46 10.00 0.59
N GLU A 22 4.23 10.12 0.12
CA GLU A 22 3.56 11.41 -0.10
C GLU A 22 2.99 11.97 1.20
N SER A 23 2.62 13.25 1.16
CA SER A 23 1.97 13.89 2.30
C SER A 23 0.63 13.21 2.63
N LYS A 24 0.31 13.09 3.93
CA LYS A 24 -0.85 12.34 4.41
C LYS A 24 -2.19 12.89 3.93
N ASP A 25 -2.26 14.18 3.59
CA ASP A 25 -3.45 14.82 3.02
C ASP A 25 -3.79 14.30 1.61
N LEU A 26 -2.84 13.67 0.91
CA LEU A 26 -3.05 13.06 -0.40
C LEU A 26 -3.48 11.59 -0.31
N TRP A 27 -3.35 10.96 0.86
CA TRP A 27 -3.57 9.53 1.01
C TRP A 27 -5.04 9.13 0.84
N ASN A 28 -5.97 10.02 1.23
CA ASN A 28 -7.41 9.85 0.99
C ASN A 28 -7.77 9.85 -0.51
N ARG A 29 -6.88 10.38 -1.38
CA ARG A 29 -6.98 10.33 -2.85
C ARG A 29 -6.26 9.13 -3.45
N GLY A 30 -5.69 8.24 -2.62
CA GLY A 30 -4.95 7.06 -3.06
C GLY A 30 -3.52 7.38 -3.52
N ILE A 31 -2.97 8.53 -3.16
CA ILE A 31 -1.60 8.94 -3.47
C ILE A 31 -0.76 8.75 -2.20
N ILE A 32 -0.03 7.64 -2.13
CA ILE A 32 0.70 7.16 -0.94
C ILE A 32 2.21 7.27 -1.13
N TYR A 33 2.70 6.96 -2.34
CA TYR A 33 4.12 7.04 -2.69
C TYR A 33 4.35 8.06 -3.80
N GLN A 34 5.50 8.73 -3.78
CA GLN A 34 5.88 9.76 -4.75
C GLN A 34 6.16 9.18 -6.13
N ASN A 35 6.60 7.91 -6.18
CA ASN A 35 6.74 7.18 -7.42
C ASN A 35 5.37 6.62 -7.83
N GLY A 36 4.91 6.97 -9.03
CA GLY A 36 3.60 6.57 -9.54
C GLY A 36 3.45 5.05 -9.71
N GLU A 37 4.49 4.36 -10.16
CA GLU A 37 4.49 2.90 -10.35
C GLU A 37 4.40 2.18 -9.00
N VAL A 38 5.20 2.59 -8.02
CA VAL A 38 5.17 2.08 -6.64
C VAL A 38 3.81 2.36 -5.99
N ASN A 39 3.23 3.53 -6.23
CA ASN A 39 1.90 3.85 -5.73
C ASN A 39 0.83 2.91 -6.32
N SER A 40 0.83 2.72 -7.64
CA SER A 40 -0.08 1.76 -8.31
C SER A 40 0.11 0.34 -7.80
N LEU A 41 1.35 -0.08 -7.59
CA LEU A 41 1.71 -1.38 -7.05
C LEU A 41 1.19 -1.58 -5.61
N PHE A 42 1.34 -0.56 -4.75
CA PHE A 42 0.79 -0.60 -3.39
C PHE A 42 -0.73 -0.65 -3.37
N LEU A 43 -1.41 0.11 -4.25
CA LEU A 43 -2.87 0.07 -4.36
C LEU A 43 -3.36 -1.32 -4.77
N ALA A 44 -2.68 -1.97 -5.73
CA ALA A 44 -3.00 -3.35 -6.14
C ALA A 44 -2.73 -4.36 -5.01
N TYR A 45 -1.58 -4.24 -4.33
CA TYR A 45 -1.23 -5.06 -3.17
C TYR A 45 -2.28 -4.97 -2.05
N ARG A 46 -2.72 -3.75 -1.74
CA ARG A 46 -3.78 -3.48 -0.77
C ARG A 46 -5.12 -4.08 -1.19
N LEU A 47 -5.49 -3.99 -2.46
CA LEU A 47 -6.72 -4.61 -2.96
C LEU A 47 -6.67 -6.13 -2.79
N GLY A 48 -5.56 -6.77 -3.15
CA GLY A 48 -5.37 -8.21 -2.97
C GLY A 48 -5.50 -8.64 -1.50
N TYR A 49 -4.88 -7.89 -0.58
CA TYR A 49 -5.02 -8.13 0.85
C TYR A 49 -6.48 -8.04 1.32
N MET A 50 -7.21 -7.01 0.90
CA MET A 50 -8.63 -6.83 1.27
C MET A 50 -9.52 -7.95 0.74
N LEU A 51 -9.30 -8.38 -0.52
CA LEU A 51 -10.04 -9.49 -1.12
C LEU A 51 -9.75 -10.82 -0.41
N GLY A 52 -8.48 -11.10 -0.10
CA GLY A 52 -8.11 -12.26 0.68
C GLY A 52 -8.78 -12.24 2.06
N ARG A 53 -8.69 -11.13 2.78
CA ARG A 53 -9.32 -10.98 4.09
C ARG A 53 -10.82 -11.22 4.05
N LEU A 54 -11.53 -10.70 3.05
CA LEU A 54 -12.96 -10.93 2.87
C LEU A 54 -13.29 -12.42 2.72
N ASN A 55 -12.49 -13.14 1.93
CA ASN A 55 -12.71 -14.56 1.65
C ASN A 55 -12.32 -15.50 2.81
N TYR A 56 -11.36 -15.12 3.66
CA TYR A 56 -10.88 -15.93 4.80
C TYR A 56 -11.57 -15.62 6.13
N MET A 57 -12.29 -14.48 6.24
CA MET A 57 -13.02 -14.09 7.46
C MET A 57 -14.54 -14.41 7.38
N HIS A 58 -14.96 -15.18 6.38
CA HIS A 58 -16.26 -15.86 6.31
C HIS A 58 -16.10 -17.34 6.71
#